data_AF-A0A088T6E8-F1
#
_entry.id   AF-A0A088T6E8-F1
#
_cell.length_a   1.000
_cell.length_b   1.000
_cell.length_c   1.000
_cell.angle_alpha   90.00
_cell.angle_beta   90.00
_cell.angle_gamma   90.00
#
_symmetry.space_group_name_H-M   'P 1'
#
loop_
_entity.id
_entity.type
_entity.pdbx_description
1 polymer ?
#
loop_
_entity_poly.entity_id
_entity_poly.type
_entity_poly.pdbx_seq_one_letter_code
_entity_poly.pdbx_strand_id
1 'polypeptide(L)'
;MELFEIFTHLVLTLAMLLVVVLIARSAVAGSKYSPILIIVVFGLALGMVLEMSGLATAGLTEFPVVGLTGGTTIIALIATFFVGGQKLRNTFWKPKTPKEDDVVLNEEEVILGTKGTQLIFLTRAFFILIGIISLYRIAYMGLDNMFNSIGWGDLLTYKETSLDDFYPLLAFFGVAVAIILIDSKAKIANKRVYLGRGVMEIIIILAILLGGLLISAVINPLIALPQIFFAMIISSTLGMVFSDWRPGPTMRALLFGGIPIVLAGVFITGGTRLLDAFQLDGMLQVMSYGFFGQLFWMFVGISLLVFVGKSNDVDILAPGMAGSLSHSGLTGACTAGDIGEVAKERAPIMINIPFFGHLFVFTILAISVTRSVEMGLKGFLLVPALIVVALGIALTYWALRTLRSANGVERKEIMGLILFSIGWQLVAVFGGFTLLYFAGMDLESAAMANSSAISHFGLFAAIQGGMFETVNTSFSSVGLISFIFAMPFLIHPLVFGMFGKAMTNGGKMPKKALAILAILGILGVAFSLIIL
;
A
#
# COMPACT_ATOMS: atom_id res chain seq x y z
N MET A 1 12.77 -3.99 -28.18
CA MET A 1 11.31 -4.26 -28.21
C MET A 1 10.76 -3.55 -29.43
N GLU A 2 9.91 -4.18 -30.21
CA GLU A 2 9.27 -3.57 -31.37
C GLU A 2 7.91 -2.93 -30.99
N LEU A 3 7.39 -2.03 -31.83
CA LEU A 3 6.11 -1.33 -31.60
C LEU A 3 4.93 -2.31 -31.44
N PHE A 4 4.94 -3.44 -32.16
CA PHE A 4 3.91 -4.45 -32.05
C PHE A 4 3.98 -5.22 -30.71
N GLU A 5 5.19 -5.44 -30.21
CA GLU A 5 5.43 -6.13 -28.95
C GLU A 5 4.87 -5.31 -27.78
N ILE A 6 5.07 -3.99 -27.75
CA ILE A 6 4.55 -3.16 -26.65
C ILE A 6 3.02 -3.17 -26.56
N PHE A 7 2.32 -3.16 -27.70
CA PHE A 7 0.85 -3.23 -27.71
C PHE A 7 0.39 -4.60 -27.19
N THR A 8 1.07 -5.66 -27.61
CA THR A 8 0.83 -7.01 -27.11
C THR A 8 1.05 -7.09 -25.60
N HIS A 9 2.14 -6.51 -25.08
CA HIS A 9 2.39 -6.44 -23.63
C HIS A 9 1.31 -5.66 -22.90
N LEU A 10 0.84 -4.53 -23.44
CA LEU A 10 -0.21 -3.72 -22.82
C LEU A 10 -1.53 -4.51 -22.69
N VAL A 11 -1.96 -5.16 -23.78
CA VAL A 11 -3.22 -5.93 -23.80
C VAL A 11 -3.11 -7.18 -22.93
N LEU A 12 -2.00 -7.89 -23.00
CA LEU A 12 -1.78 -9.10 -22.20
C LEU A 12 -1.67 -8.75 -20.71
N THR A 13 -1.01 -7.66 -20.36
CA THR A 13 -0.98 -7.16 -18.97
C THR A 13 -2.40 -6.83 -18.49
N LEU A 14 -3.17 -6.07 -19.28
CA LEU A 14 -4.56 -5.76 -18.95
C LEU A 14 -5.36 -7.05 -18.70
N ALA A 15 -5.23 -8.03 -19.59
CA ALA A 15 -5.91 -9.31 -19.47
C ALA A 15 -5.51 -10.07 -18.20
N MET A 16 -4.21 -10.23 -17.94
CA MET A 16 -3.71 -10.93 -16.75
C MET A 16 -4.23 -10.28 -15.46
N LEU A 17 -4.08 -8.96 -15.34
CA LEU A 17 -4.48 -8.22 -14.13
C LEU A 17 -6.00 -8.24 -13.94
N LEU A 18 -6.78 -7.95 -14.99
CA LEU A 18 -8.23 -7.98 -14.89
C LEU A 18 -8.75 -9.38 -14.59
N VAL A 19 -8.23 -10.43 -15.22
CA VAL A 19 -8.68 -11.81 -14.97
C VAL A 19 -8.45 -12.20 -13.51
N VAL A 20 -7.27 -11.92 -12.95
CA VAL A 20 -6.99 -12.20 -11.53
C VAL A 20 -8.00 -11.47 -10.62
N VAL A 21 -8.26 -10.19 -10.88
CA VAL A 21 -9.21 -9.40 -10.07
C VAL A 21 -10.65 -9.87 -10.25
N LEU A 22 -11.07 -10.20 -11.47
CA LEU A 22 -12.44 -10.64 -11.76
C LEU A 22 -12.72 -12.04 -11.23
N ILE A 23 -11.78 -12.97 -11.33
CA ILE A 23 -11.86 -14.29 -10.68
C ILE A 23 -12.00 -14.09 -9.17
N ALA A 24 -11.20 -13.22 -8.59
CA ALA A 24 -11.25 -12.94 -7.16
C ALA A 24 -12.62 -12.40 -6.72
N ARG A 25 -13.21 -11.47 -7.47
CA ARG A 25 -14.55 -10.94 -7.20
C ARG A 25 -15.64 -11.99 -7.40
N SER A 26 -15.49 -12.85 -8.41
CA SER A 26 -16.44 -13.94 -8.69
C SER A 26 -16.42 -14.99 -7.58
N ALA A 27 -15.23 -15.33 -7.08
CA ALA A 27 -15.04 -16.32 -6.01
C ALA A 27 -15.68 -15.90 -4.68
N VAL A 28 -15.75 -14.59 -4.40
CA VAL A 28 -16.39 -14.06 -3.18
C VAL A 28 -17.78 -13.48 -3.42
N ALA A 29 -18.33 -13.62 -4.63
CA ALA A 29 -19.65 -13.10 -4.98
C ALA A 29 -20.73 -13.65 -4.05
N GLY A 30 -21.64 -12.78 -3.59
CA GLY A 30 -22.68 -13.14 -2.62
C GLY A 30 -22.17 -13.47 -1.21
N SER A 31 -20.86 -13.39 -0.96
CA SER A 31 -20.25 -13.57 0.36
C SER A 31 -19.88 -12.23 1.01
N LYS A 32 -19.39 -12.29 2.25
CA LYS A 32 -18.86 -11.12 2.98
C LYS A 32 -17.32 -11.12 3.06
N TYR A 33 -16.66 -11.91 2.23
CA TYR A 33 -15.20 -11.96 2.15
C TYR A 33 -14.66 -10.93 1.16
N SER A 34 -13.48 -10.36 1.43
CA SER A 34 -12.83 -9.42 0.51
C SER A 34 -12.21 -10.17 -0.67
N PRO A 35 -12.37 -9.68 -1.92
CA PRO A 35 -11.69 -10.22 -3.10
C PRO A 35 -10.15 -10.19 -2.98
N ILE A 36 -9.57 -9.27 -2.20
CA ILE A 36 -8.12 -9.12 -2.07
C ILE A 36 -7.45 -10.43 -1.65
N LEU A 37 -8.12 -11.22 -0.81
CA LEU A 37 -7.67 -12.57 -0.44
C LEU A 37 -7.36 -13.43 -1.68
N ILE A 38 -8.29 -13.47 -2.62
CA ILE A 38 -8.19 -14.35 -3.80
C ILE A 38 -7.23 -13.77 -4.84
N ILE A 39 -7.14 -12.44 -4.95
CA ILE A 39 -6.18 -11.75 -5.84
C ILE A 39 -4.75 -12.22 -5.54
N VAL A 40 -4.40 -12.37 -4.27
CA VAL A 40 -3.06 -12.81 -3.89
C VAL A 40 -2.80 -14.23 -4.35
N VAL A 41 -3.65 -15.17 -3.94
CA VAL A 41 -3.43 -16.59 -4.18
C VAL A 41 -3.31 -16.84 -5.68
N PHE A 42 -4.21 -16.26 -6.47
CA PHE A 42 -4.17 -16.39 -7.92
C PHE A 42 -3.01 -15.63 -8.56
N GLY A 43 -2.66 -14.43 -8.07
CA GLY A 43 -1.53 -13.67 -8.58
C GLY A 43 -0.20 -14.39 -8.39
N LEU A 44 0.06 -14.87 -7.16
CA LEU A 44 1.25 -15.65 -6.83
C LEU A 44 1.32 -16.96 -7.61
N ALA A 45 0.23 -17.71 -7.67
CA ALA A 45 0.17 -18.97 -8.41
C ALA A 45 0.40 -18.75 -9.91
N LEU A 46 -0.21 -17.71 -10.50
CA LEU A 46 0.00 -17.37 -11.90
C LEU A 46 1.46 -17.02 -12.18
N GLY A 47 2.08 -16.19 -11.33
CA GLY A 47 3.51 -15.89 -11.44
C GLY A 47 4.38 -17.14 -11.40
N MET A 48 4.18 -18.00 -10.40
CA MET A 48 4.91 -19.26 -10.27
C MET A 48 4.72 -20.17 -11.49
N VAL A 49 3.50 -20.28 -12.03
CA VAL A 49 3.22 -21.08 -13.23
C VAL A 49 3.96 -20.54 -14.45
N LEU A 50 4.05 -19.21 -14.62
CA LEU A 50 4.80 -18.61 -15.72
C LEU A 50 6.30 -18.94 -15.65
N GLU A 51 6.87 -18.90 -14.46
CA GLU A 51 8.28 -19.26 -14.23
C GLU A 51 8.51 -20.76 -14.46
N MET A 52 7.72 -21.63 -13.82
CA MET A 52 7.87 -23.09 -13.90
C MET A 52 7.64 -23.65 -15.31
N SER A 53 6.81 -22.97 -16.12
CA SER A 53 6.56 -23.35 -17.52
C SER A 53 7.63 -22.84 -18.48
N GLY A 54 8.59 -22.03 -18.02
CA GLY A 54 9.60 -21.39 -18.86
C GLY A 54 9.06 -20.25 -19.73
N LEU A 55 7.86 -19.73 -19.43
CA LEU A 55 7.25 -18.60 -20.15
C LEU A 55 7.76 -17.24 -19.67
N ALA A 56 8.30 -17.15 -18.46
CA ALA A 56 8.90 -15.95 -17.90
C ALA A 56 10.10 -16.29 -17.00
N THR A 57 11.00 -15.33 -16.82
CA THR A 57 12.08 -15.40 -15.84
C THR A 57 11.69 -14.70 -14.53
N ALA A 58 12.48 -14.94 -13.49
CA ALA A 58 12.25 -14.33 -12.19
C ALA A 58 12.26 -12.79 -12.26
N GLY A 59 11.21 -12.18 -11.70
CA GLY A 59 10.98 -10.74 -11.81
C GLY A 59 10.30 -10.29 -13.09
N LEU A 60 9.92 -11.24 -13.96
CA LEU A 60 8.99 -11.03 -15.06
C LEU A 60 9.49 -9.99 -16.07
N THR A 61 10.79 -10.07 -16.42
CA THR A 61 11.45 -9.10 -17.31
C THR A 61 10.87 -9.11 -18.73
N GLU A 62 10.31 -10.24 -19.15
CA GLU A 62 9.61 -10.44 -20.42
C GLU A 62 8.25 -9.74 -20.44
N PHE A 63 7.67 -9.38 -19.28
CA PHE A 63 6.40 -8.64 -19.20
C PHE A 63 6.58 -7.32 -18.44
N PRO A 64 7.35 -6.37 -19.00
CA PRO A 64 7.78 -5.17 -18.28
C PRO A 64 6.62 -4.25 -17.89
N VAL A 65 5.48 -4.31 -18.59
CA VAL A 65 4.27 -3.53 -18.28
C VAL A 65 3.55 -4.05 -17.02
N VAL A 66 3.65 -5.35 -16.71
CA VAL A 66 3.14 -5.91 -15.44
C VAL A 66 3.95 -5.36 -14.27
N GLY A 67 5.29 -5.42 -14.37
CA GLY A 67 6.20 -4.85 -13.37
C GLY A 67 6.01 -3.33 -13.20
N LEU A 68 5.85 -2.61 -14.30
CA LEU A 68 5.52 -1.17 -14.30
C LEU A 68 4.24 -0.91 -13.50
N THR A 69 3.19 -1.70 -13.72
CA THR A 69 1.91 -1.57 -13.00
C THR A 69 2.08 -1.81 -11.50
N GLY A 70 2.80 -2.87 -11.10
CA GLY A 70 3.13 -3.11 -9.69
C GLY A 70 3.92 -1.96 -9.04
N GLY A 71 4.74 -1.26 -9.84
CA GLY A 71 5.48 -0.08 -9.41
C GLY A 71 4.63 1.19 -9.16
N THR A 72 3.35 1.19 -9.54
CA THR A 72 2.47 2.38 -9.45
C THR A 72 1.77 2.59 -8.12
N THR A 73 2.18 1.89 -7.06
CA THR A 73 1.59 2.00 -5.70
C THR A 73 1.46 3.44 -5.21
N ILE A 74 2.46 4.28 -5.44
CA ILE A 74 2.44 5.70 -5.06
C ILE A 74 1.27 6.47 -5.68
N ILE A 75 0.85 6.13 -6.91
CA ILE A 75 -0.26 6.79 -7.61
C ILE A 75 -1.59 6.45 -6.93
N ALA A 76 -1.82 5.18 -6.61
CA ALA A 76 -3.02 4.75 -5.89
C ALA A 76 -3.08 5.33 -4.46
N LEU A 77 -1.92 5.44 -3.80
CA LEU A 77 -1.84 6.02 -2.45
C LEU A 77 -2.09 7.53 -2.46
N ILE A 78 -1.65 8.28 -3.48
CA ILE A 78 -1.97 9.72 -3.59
C ILE A 78 -3.49 9.92 -3.52
N ALA A 79 -4.29 9.12 -4.23
CA ALA A 79 -5.74 9.23 -4.19
C ALA A 79 -6.32 8.94 -2.78
N THR A 80 -5.82 7.90 -2.12
CA THR A 80 -6.25 7.51 -0.77
C THR A 80 -5.90 8.57 0.27
N PHE A 81 -4.69 9.12 0.20
CA PHE A 81 -4.20 10.17 1.10
C PHE A 81 -4.92 11.50 0.90
N PHE A 82 -5.26 11.85 -0.33
CA PHE A 82 -6.08 13.03 -0.61
C PHE A 82 -7.43 12.92 0.10
N VAL A 83 -8.16 11.81 -0.09
CA VAL A 83 -9.46 11.59 0.58
C VAL A 83 -9.31 11.56 2.10
N GLY A 84 -8.24 10.96 2.62
CA GLY A 84 -7.96 10.98 4.04
C GLY A 84 -7.75 12.39 4.58
N GLY A 85 -7.00 13.24 3.88
CA GLY A 85 -6.86 14.66 4.19
C GLY A 85 -8.20 15.41 4.21
N GLN A 86 -9.08 15.13 3.25
CA GLN A 86 -10.44 15.71 3.24
C GLN A 86 -11.22 15.31 4.51
N LYS A 87 -11.19 14.01 4.85
CA LYS A 87 -11.87 13.48 6.03
C LYS A 87 -11.28 14.00 7.33
N LEU A 88 -9.96 14.17 7.40
CA LEU A 88 -9.31 14.77 8.56
C LEU A 88 -9.81 16.18 8.83
N ARG A 89 -9.84 17.03 7.81
CA ARG A 89 -10.38 18.38 7.97
C ARG A 89 -11.83 18.36 8.43
N ASN A 90 -12.65 17.53 7.80
CA ASN A 90 -14.08 17.49 8.08
C ASN A 90 -14.41 16.84 9.43
N THR A 91 -13.50 16.06 10.02
CA THR A 91 -13.68 15.43 11.35
C THR A 91 -13.17 16.32 12.49
N PHE A 92 -12.02 16.97 12.33
CA PHE A 92 -11.30 17.64 13.43
C PHE A 92 -11.39 19.17 13.42
N TRP A 93 -11.67 19.78 12.28
CA TRP A 93 -11.74 21.23 12.12
C TRP A 93 -13.16 21.67 11.71
N LYS A 94 -13.30 22.90 11.19
CA LYS A 94 -14.56 23.42 10.67
C LYS A 94 -14.95 22.65 9.40
N PRO A 95 -15.97 21.77 9.46
CA PRO A 95 -16.37 20.97 8.31
C PRO A 95 -16.86 21.89 7.20
N LYS A 96 -16.44 21.62 5.97
CA LYS A 96 -17.07 22.26 4.81
C LYS A 96 -18.37 21.52 4.50
N THR A 97 -19.40 22.25 4.07
CA THR A 97 -20.65 21.64 3.61
C THR A 97 -20.36 20.73 2.42
N PRO A 98 -20.66 19.42 2.51
CA PRO A 98 -20.48 18.51 1.38
C PRO A 98 -21.37 18.98 0.23
N LYS A 99 -20.81 19.03 -0.97
CA LYS A 99 -21.60 19.26 -2.19
C LYS A 99 -22.31 17.95 -2.54
N GLU A 100 -23.56 18.03 -3.00
CA GLU A 100 -24.30 16.85 -3.45
C GLU A 100 -23.51 16.06 -4.49
N ASP A 101 -23.58 14.72 -4.39
CA ASP A 101 -22.96 13.85 -5.38
C ASP A 101 -23.69 14.02 -6.72
N ASP A 102 -22.92 14.23 -7.79
CA ASP A 102 -23.43 14.47 -9.12
C ASP A 102 -23.38 13.25 -10.03
N VAL A 103 -23.11 12.08 -9.44
CA VAL A 103 -23.03 10.79 -10.12
C VAL A 103 -23.76 9.70 -9.34
N VAL A 104 -24.67 9.00 -10.01
CA VAL A 104 -25.26 7.75 -9.53
C VAL A 104 -24.66 6.59 -10.32
N LEU A 105 -24.04 5.66 -9.60
CA LEU A 105 -23.35 4.51 -10.18
C LEU A 105 -24.35 3.46 -10.68
N ASN A 106 -23.96 2.69 -11.69
CA ASN A 106 -24.70 1.54 -12.16
C ASN A 106 -24.41 0.34 -11.24
N GLU A 107 -25.46 -0.07 -10.54
CA GLU A 107 -25.41 -1.17 -9.58
C GLU A 107 -25.79 -2.53 -10.18
N GLU A 108 -26.15 -2.58 -11.47
CA GLU A 108 -26.47 -3.81 -12.18
C GLU A 108 -25.22 -4.70 -12.31
N GLU A 109 -25.36 -5.97 -11.93
CA GLU A 109 -24.30 -6.96 -12.04
C GLU A 109 -24.08 -7.34 -13.51
N VAL A 110 -22.82 -7.24 -13.98
CA VAL A 110 -22.45 -7.54 -15.37
C VAL A 110 -21.59 -8.80 -15.46
N ILE A 111 -20.78 -9.04 -14.43
CA ILE A 111 -20.02 -10.27 -14.22
C ILE A 111 -20.29 -10.67 -12.77
N LEU A 112 -20.34 -11.96 -12.47
CA LEU A 112 -20.57 -12.46 -11.11
C LEU A 112 -19.65 -11.73 -10.09
N GLY A 113 -20.26 -11.12 -9.07
CA GLY A 113 -19.59 -10.31 -8.03
C GLY A 113 -19.15 -8.91 -8.47
N THR A 114 -19.46 -8.47 -9.69
CA THR A 114 -18.95 -7.22 -10.27
C THR A 114 -20.04 -6.43 -10.99
N LYS A 115 -20.32 -5.24 -10.47
CA LYS A 115 -21.30 -4.30 -11.02
C LYS A 115 -20.75 -3.59 -12.26
N GLY A 116 -21.64 -3.06 -13.10
CA GLY A 116 -21.26 -2.39 -14.35
C GLY A 116 -20.24 -1.26 -14.16
N THR A 117 -20.49 -0.34 -13.23
CA THR A 117 -19.54 0.74 -12.97
C THR A 117 -18.24 0.24 -12.34
N GLN A 118 -18.30 -0.83 -11.54
CA GLN A 118 -17.11 -1.43 -10.92
C GLN A 118 -16.17 -2.03 -11.97
N LEU A 119 -16.70 -2.74 -12.97
CA LEU A 119 -15.92 -3.27 -14.08
C LEU A 119 -15.21 -2.13 -14.83
N ILE A 120 -15.94 -1.06 -15.11
CA ILE A 120 -15.37 0.14 -15.75
C ILE A 120 -14.27 0.76 -14.89
N PHE A 121 -14.48 0.89 -13.57
CA PHE A 121 -13.47 1.43 -12.67
C PHE A 121 -12.20 0.57 -12.60
N LEU A 122 -12.30 -0.76 -12.63
CA LEU A 122 -11.13 -1.65 -12.66
C LEU A 122 -10.30 -1.45 -13.93
N THR A 123 -10.96 -1.53 -15.10
CA THR A 123 -10.29 -1.34 -16.39
C THR A 123 -9.72 0.07 -16.50
N ARG A 124 -10.47 1.08 -16.06
CA ARG A 124 -10.03 2.48 -16.08
C ARG A 124 -8.83 2.71 -15.14
N ALA A 125 -8.82 2.10 -13.96
CA ALA A 125 -7.72 2.23 -13.01
C ALA A 125 -6.41 1.76 -13.63
N PHE A 126 -6.40 0.63 -14.36
CA PHE A 126 -5.23 0.18 -15.11
C PHE A 126 -4.69 1.26 -16.06
N PHE A 127 -5.54 1.80 -16.93
CA PHE A 127 -5.13 2.83 -17.89
C PHE A 127 -4.69 4.14 -17.21
N ILE A 128 -5.32 4.53 -16.09
CA ILE A 128 -4.90 5.69 -15.29
C ILE A 128 -3.48 5.46 -14.74
N LEU A 129 -3.23 4.29 -14.13
CA LEU A 129 -1.94 3.98 -13.52
C LEU A 129 -0.82 4.00 -14.58
N ILE A 130 -1.03 3.31 -15.71
CA ILE A 130 -0.08 3.29 -16.84
C ILE A 130 0.10 4.69 -17.45
N GLY A 131 -0.98 5.44 -17.64
CA GLY A 131 -0.94 6.78 -18.21
C GLY A 131 -0.14 7.74 -17.34
N ILE A 132 -0.43 7.77 -16.04
CA ILE A 132 0.24 8.66 -15.08
C ILE A 132 1.71 8.28 -14.92
N ILE A 133 2.07 7.00 -14.76
CA ILE A 133 3.47 6.61 -14.59
C ILE A 133 4.30 6.91 -15.85
N SER A 134 3.72 6.72 -17.04
CA SER A 134 4.41 7.02 -18.30
C SER A 134 4.61 8.53 -18.48
N LEU A 135 3.59 9.35 -18.17
CA LEU A 135 3.73 10.81 -18.15
C LEU A 135 4.78 11.27 -17.13
N TYR A 136 4.78 10.66 -15.94
CA TYR A 136 5.76 10.94 -14.90
C TYR A 136 7.18 10.63 -15.38
N ARG A 137 7.40 9.49 -16.04
CA ARG A 137 8.71 9.11 -16.59
C ARG A 137 9.20 10.06 -17.68
N ILE A 138 8.33 10.45 -18.60
CA ILE A 138 8.65 11.46 -19.63
C ILE A 138 9.01 12.79 -18.98
N ALA A 139 8.23 13.25 -18.01
CA ALA A 139 8.49 14.49 -17.30
C ALA A 139 9.78 14.41 -16.47
N TYR A 140 10.07 13.26 -15.85
CA TYR A 140 11.30 13.05 -15.11
C TYR A 140 12.52 13.12 -16.04
N MET A 141 12.52 12.39 -17.15
CA MET A 141 13.58 12.48 -18.17
C MET A 141 13.75 13.91 -18.69
N GLY A 142 12.65 14.65 -18.90
CA GLY A 142 12.70 16.06 -19.28
C GLY A 142 13.35 16.96 -18.23
N LEU A 143 13.03 16.76 -16.94
CA LEU A 143 13.62 17.51 -15.82
C LEU A 143 15.10 17.20 -15.64
N ASP A 144 15.48 15.93 -15.76
CA ASP A 144 16.87 15.47 -15.69
C ASP A 144 17.73 16.14 -16.77
N ASN A 145 17.31 16.06 -18.04
CA ASN A 145 17.97 16.74 -19.15
C ASN A 145 18.07 18.26 -18.96
N MET A 146 17.00 18.89 -18.47
CA MET A 146 16.98 20.32 -18.19
C MET A 146 18.01 20.69 -17.10
N PHE A 147 18.05 19.96 -15.98
CA PHE A 147 19.01 20.20 -14.91
C PHE A 147 20.46 19.95 -15.34
N ASN A 148 20.70 18.89 -16.12
CA ASN A 148 22.01 18.65 -16.74
C ASN A 148 22.46 19.85 -17.59
N SER A 149 21.57 20.42 -18.41
CA SER A 149 21.90 21.57 -19.28
C SER A 149 22.22 22.87 -18.53
N ILE A 150 21.71 23.07 -17.32
CA ILE A 150 21.96 24.27 -16.50
C ILE A 150 23.04 24.06 -15.44
N GLY A 151 23.76 22.93 -15.51
CA GLY A 151 24.86 22.60 -14.60
C GLY A 151 24.42 22.06 -13.23
N TRP A 152 23.16 21.61 -13.10
CA TRP A 152 22.59 21.00 -11.88
C TRP A 152 22.40 19.49 -12.03
N GLY A 153 23.23 18.84 -12.85
CA GLY A 153 23.09 17.43 -13.22
C GLY A 153 23.16 16.46 -12.04
N ASP A 154 23.84 16.83 -10.96
CA ASP A 154 23.96 15.99 -9.77
C ASP A 154 22.68 15.92 -8.92
N LEU A 155 21.67 16.78 -9.20
CA LEU A 155 20.45 16.86 -8.40
C LEU A 155 19.47 15.72 -8.71
N LEU A 156 19.37 15.32 -9.98
CA LEU A 156 18.47 14.28 -10.45
C LEU A 156 19.26 13.31 -11.32
N THR A 157 18.97 12.02 -11.18
CA THR A 157 19.58 11.00 -12.03
C THR A 157 18.48 10.07 -12.51
N TYR A 158 18.09 10.25 -13.77
CA TYR A 158 17.16 9.34 -14.43
C TYR A 158 17.82 7.98 -14.67
N LYS A 159 17.20 6.91 -14.15
CA LYS A 159 17.60 5.53 -14.44
C LYS A 159 16.82 5.03 -15.65
N GLU A 160 17.54 4.80 -16.74
CA GLU A 160 16.98 4.28 -18.00
C GLU A 160 16.29 2.93 -17.80
N THR A 161 15.24 2.71 -18.59
CA THR A 161 14.45 1.49 -18.59
C THR A 161 14.22 0.99 -20.01
N SER A 162 13.93 -0.30 -20.15
CA SER A 162 13.58 -0.91 -21.45
C SER A 162 12.28 -0.37 -22.07
N LEU A 163 11.54 0.50 -21.35
CA LEU A 163 10.27 1.10 -21.78
C LEU A 163 10.39 2.58 -22.16
N ASP A 164 11.57 3.19 -22.06
CA ASP A 164 11.73 4.64 -22.20
C ASP A 164 11.22 5.16 -23.55
N ASP A 165 11.58 4.48 -24.64
CA ASP A 165 11.14 4.80 -26.00
C ASP A 165 9.61 4.65 -26.20
N PHE A 166 8.95 3.88 -25.34
CA PHE A 166 7.54 3.54 -25.45
C PHE A 166 6.64 4.35 -24.52
N TYR A 167 7.20 5.09 -23.55
CA TYR A 167 6.39 5.89 -22.64
C TYR A 167 5.46 6.90 -23.32
N PRO A 168 5.83 7.59 -24.42
CA PRO A 168 4.89 8.47 -25.13
C PRO A 168 3.62 7.74 -25.59
N LEU A 169 3.78 6.51 -26.08
CA LEU A 169 2.67 5.68 -26.54
C LEU A 169 1.81 5.17 -25.38
N LEU A 170 2.46 4.67 -24.32
CA LEU A 170 1.78 4.21 -23.10
C LEU A 170 1.04 5.36 -22.41
N ALA A 171 1.62 6.56 -22.38
CA ALA A 171 0.99 7.77 -21.87
C ALA A 171 -0.25 8.14 -22.69
N PHE A 172 -0.12 8.14 -24.03
CA PHE A 172 -1.23 8.46 -24.92
C PHE A 172 -2.41 7.50 -24.72
N PHE A 173 -2.18 6.19 -24.82
CA PHE A 173 -3.25 5.21 -24.63
C PHE A 173 -3.80 5.20 -23.21
N GLY A 174 -2.92 5.24 -22.20
CA GLY A 174 -3.30 5.29 -20.80
C GLY A 174 -4.24 6.45 -20.50
N VAL A 175 -3.88 7.66 -20.90
CA VAL A 175 -4.70 8.85 -20.64
C VAL A 175 -5.94 8.89 -21.54
N ALA A 176 -5.82 8.63 -22.85
CA ALA A 176 -6.94 8.70 -23.77
C ALA A 176 -8.04 7.69 -23.41
N VAL A 177 -7.67 6.42 -23.17
CA VAL A 177 -8.62 5.38 -22.77
C VAL A 177 -9.20 5.69 -21.39
N ALA A 178 -8.38 6.15 -20.43
CA ALA A 178 -8.90 6.56 -19.12
C ALA A 178 -9.94 7.67 -19.23
N ILE A 179 -9.77 8.66 -20.12
CA ILE A 179 -10.75 9.74 -20.30
C ILE A 179 -12.05 9.22 -20.91
N ILE A 180 -11.95 8.38 -21.95
CA ILE A 180 -13.10 7.88 -22.72
C ILE A 180 -13.91 6.84 -21.93
N LEU A 181 -13.24 6.02 -21.11
CA LEU A 181 -13.86 4.89 -20.43
C LEU A 181 -14.71 5.36 -19.24
N ILE A 182 -15.99 5.60 -19.54
CA ILE A 182 -17.05 5.99 -18.61
C ILE A 182 -18.20 5.00 -18.78
N ASP A 183 -18.80 4.58 -17.67
CA ASP A 183 -19.97 3.71 -17.71
C ASP A 183 -21.14 4.42 -18.39
N SER A 184 -21.64 3.83 -19.47
CA SER A 184 -22.75 4.36 -20.25
C SER A 184 -24.08 4.33 -19.51
N LYS A 185 -24.22 3.45 -18.50
CA LYS A 185 -25.42 3.32 -17.66
C LYS A 185 -25.38 4.18 -16.40
N ALA A 186 -24.23 4.79 -16.06
CA ALA A 186 -24.14 5.70 -14.92
C ALA A 186 -24.86 7.03 -15.20
N LYS A 187 -25.61 7.54 -14.21
CA LYS A 187 -26.31 8.83 -14.34
C LYS A 187 -25.40 9.94 -13.85
N ILE A 188 -24.99 10.82 -14.76
CA ILE A 188 -24.06 11.92 -14.48
C ILE A 188 -24.76 13.24 -14.78
N ALA A 189 -24.88 14.13 -13.80
CA ALA A 189 -25.61 15.39 -13.96
C ALA A 189 -24.96 16.29 -15.03
N ASN A 190 -23.63 16.42 -15.02
CA ASN A 190 -22.88 17.16 -16.04
C ASN A 190 -21.61 16.41 -16.45
N LYS A 191 -21.67 15.75 -17.61
CA LYS A 191 -20.57 14.93 -18.14
C LYS A 191 -19.30 15.74 -18.38
N ARG A 192 -19.41 16.98 -18.88
CA ARG A 192 -18.24 17.84 -19.16
C ARG A 192 -17.50 18.20 -17.88
N VAL A 193 -18.23 18.58 -16.83
CA VAL A 193 -17.63 18.91 -15.52
C VAL A 193 -17.06 17.66 -14.85
N TYR A 194 -17.74 16.51 -14.96
CA TYR A 194 -17.25 15.25 -14.44
C TYR A 194 -15.93 14.80 -15.13
N LEU A 195 -15.89 14.82 -16.45
CA LEU A 195 -14.68 14.51 -17.22
C LEU A 195 -13.57 15.53 -16.98
N GLY A 196 -13.89 16.82 -16.95
CA GLY A 196 -12.94 17.89 -16.65
C GLY A 196 -12.28 17.70 -15.28
N ARG A 197 -13.05 17.30 -14.25
CA ARG A 197 -12.48 16.92 -12.96
C ARG A 197 -11.53 15.73 -13.06
N GLY A 198 -11.87 14.71 -13.84
CA GLY A 198 -10.99 13.55 -14.05
C GLY A 198 -9.64 13.91 -14.68
N VAL A 199 -9.64 14.83 -15.65
CA VAL A 199 -8.40 15.35 -16.26
C VAL A 199 -7.61 16.18 -15.25
N MET A 200 -8.27 17.07 -14.51
CA MET A 200 -7.61 17.85 -13.45
C MET A 200 -7.00 16.96 -12.37
N GLU A 201 -7.66 15.86 -12.00
CA GLU A 201 -7.15 14.88 -11.05
C GLU A 201 -5.86 14.21 -11.57
N ILE A 202 -5.80 13.84 -12.84
CA ILE A 202 -4.58 13.29 -13.46
C ILE A 202 -3.43 14.31 -13.38
N ILE A 203 -3.69 15.56 -13.76
CA ILE A 203 -2.69 16.65 -13.73
C ILE A 203 -2.18 16.89 -12.30
N ILE A 204 -3.09 16.93 -11.32
CA ILE A 204 -2.73 17.15 -9.91
C ILE A 204 -1.92 15.98 -9.37
N ILE A 205 -2.30 14.73 -9.66
CA ILE A 205 -1.53 13.55 -9.24
C ILE A 205 -0.12 13.59 -9.84
N LEU A 206 0.01 13.92 -11.13
CA LEU A 206 1.31 14.08 -11.77
C LEU A 206 2.15 15.19 -11.11
N ALA A 207 1.54 16.34 -10.81
CA ALA A 207 2.20 17.44 -10.11
C ALA A 207 2.67 17.04 -8.70
N ILE A 208 1.87 16.24 -7.97
CA ILE A 208 2.25 15.70 -6.66
C ILE A 208 3.45 14.76 -6.77
N LEU A 209 3.49 13.88 -7.79
CA LEU A 209 4.62 12.98 -8.01
C LEU A 209 5.91 13.76 -8.31
N LEU A 210 5.84 14.72 -9.24
CA LEU A 210 7.00 15.54 -9.63
C LEU A 210 7.45 16.44 -8.47
N GLY A 211 6.52 17.06 -7.75
CA GLY A 211 6.83 17.83 -6.55
C GLY A 211 7.49 16.98 -5.47
N GLY A 212 6.98 15.77 -5.23
CA GLY A 212 7.58 14.82 -4.31
C GLY A 212 8.99 14.39 -4.72
N LEU A 213 9.22 14.20 -6.03
CA LEU A 213 10.54 13.84 -6.59
C LEU A 213 11.55 14.96 -6.33
N LEU A 214 11.19 16.20 -6.70
CA LEU A 214 12.06 17.36 -6.54
C LEU A 214 12.41 17.63 -5.08
N ILE A 215 11.42 17.55 -4.18
CA ILE A 215 11.66 17.73 -2.75
C ILE A 215 12.56 16.62 -2.21
N SER A 216 12.33 15.37 -2.63
CA SER A 216 13.17 14.23 -2.25
C SER A 216 14.62 14.42 -2.69
N ALA A 217 14.83 14.85 -3.94
CA ALA A 217 16.15 15.12 -4.49
C ALA A 217 16.89 16.24 -3.73
N VAL A 218 16.22 17.34 -3.42
CA VAL A 218 16.81 18.47 -2.69
C VAL A 218 17.14 18.11 -1.24
N ILE A 219 16.36 17.25 -0.60
CA ILE A 219 16.55 16.85 0.80
C ILE A 219 17.52 15.67 0.94
N ASN A 220 17.69 14.85 -0.11
CA ASN A 220 18.53 13.65 -0.09
C ASN A 220 19.94 13.88 0.49
N PRO A 221 20.66 14.98 0.17
CA PRO A 221 21.98 15.26 0.75
C PRO A 221 21.97 15.46 2.28
N LEU A 222 20.82 15.80 2.88
CA LEU A 222 20.67 15.95 4.33
C LEU A 222 20.22 14.63 4.95
N ILE A 223 19.16 14.04 4.41
CA ILE A 223 18.56 12.79 4.88
C ILE A 223 17.95 12.09 3.67
N ALA A 224 18.29 10.81 3.44
CA ALA A 224 17.78 9.99 2.34
C ALA A 224 16.30 9.58 2.51
N LEU A 225 15.39 10.57 2.52
CA LEU A 225 13.95 10.34 2.60
C LEU A 225 13.37 10.00 1.21
N PRO A 226 12.59 8.91 1.07
CA PRO A 226 11.99 8.52 -0.20
C PRO A 226 10.93 9.51 -0.72
N GLN A 227 10.81 9.62 -2.05
CA GLN A 227 9.79 10.44 -2.74
C GLN A 227 8.36 10.25 -2.22
N ILE A 228 7.96 9.01 -1.94
CA ILE A 228 6.61 8.69 -1.48
C ILE A 228 6.22 9.50 -0.24
N PHE A 229 7.17 9.75 0.65
CA PHE A 229 6.95 10.50 1.87
C PHE A 229 6.39 11.88 1.58
N PHE A 230 7.06 12.61 0.70
CA PHE A 230 6.65 13.95 0.28
C PHE A 230 5.35 13.93 -0.50
N ALA A 231 5.19 12.97 -1.42
CA ALA A 231 3.96 12.83 -2.19
C ALA A 231 2.71 12.64 -1.30
N MET A 232 2.81 11.83 -0.25
CA MET A 232 1.70 11.60 0.69
C MET A 232 1.40 12.83 1.54
N ILE A 233 2.42 13.56 2.03
CA ILE A 233 2.23 14.81 2.78
C ILE A 233 1.54 15.86 1.92
N ILE A 234 2.02 16.06 0.70
CA ILE A 234 1.44 17.02 -0.25
C ILE A 234 -0.01 16.61 -0.54
N SER A 235 -0.26 15.34 -0.85
CA SER A 235 -1.59 14.84 -1.16
C SER A 235 -2.58 15.02 0.00
N SER A 236 -2.18 14.63 1.22
CA SER A 236 -2.99 14.80 2.42
C SER A 236 -3.28 16.28 2.71
N THR A 237 -2.27 17.14 2.58
CA THR A 237 -2.40 18.58 2.77
C THR A 237 -3.35 19.20 1.75
N LEU A 238 -3.24 18.82 0.47
CA LEU A 238 -4.16 19.24 -0.57
C LEU A 238 -5.58 18.75 -0.27
N GLY A 239 -5.75 17.51 0.20
CA GLY A 239 -7.03 16.99 0.66
C GLY A 239 -7.63 17.83 1.78
N MET A 240 -6.83 18.25 2.76
CA MET A 240 -7.26 19.16 3.82
C MET A 240 -7.64 20.53 3.25
N VAL A 241 -6.86 21.11 2.34
CA VAL A 241 -7.19 22.43 1.75
C VAL A 241 -8.49 22.37 0.94
N PHE A 242 -8.63 21.33 0.11
CA PHE A 242 -9.73 21.09 -0.81
C PHE A 242 -10.72 20.05 -0.27
N SER A 243 -11.11 20.16 1.00
CA SER A 243 -12.00 19.19 1.67
C SER A 243 -13.45 19.15 1.14
N ASP A 244 -13.82 20.08 0.25
CA ASP A 244 -15.08 20.15 -0.49
C ASP A 244 -14.94 19.74 -1.97
N TRP A 245 -13.78 19.24 -2.38
CA TRP A 245 -13.58 18.67 -3.71
C TRP A 245 -14.39 17.39 -3.87
N ARG A 246 -15.17 17.30 -4.95
CA ARG A 246 -15.95 16.11 -5.29
C ARG A 246 -15.15 15.22 -6.24
N PRO A 247 -14.85 13.97 -5.86
CA PRO A 247 -14.12 13.04 -6.71
C PRO A 247 -14.76 12.89 -8.09
N GLY A 248 -13.97 13.20 -9.11
CA GLY A 248 -14.21 12.88 -10.50
C GLY A 248 -13.93 11.40 -10.80
N PRO A 249 -13.98 11.02 -12.07
CA PRO A 249 -13.89 9.62 -12.47
C PRO A 249 -12.48 9.02 -12.25
N THR A 250 -11.43 9.84 -12.22
CA THR A 250 -10.06 9.36 -11.98
C THR A 250 -9.89 8.94 -10.52
N MET A 251 -10.24 9.82 -9.58
CA MET A 251 -10.16 9.51 -8.16
C MET A 251 -11.08 8.34 -7.78
N ARG A 252 -12.32 8.30 -8.29
CA ARG A 252 -13.24 7.18 -8.02
C ARG A 252 -12.69 5.83 -8.49
N ALA A 253 -12.11 5.79 -9.69
CA ALA A 253 -11.51 4.57 -10.21
C ALA A 253 -10.26 4.15 -9.43
N LEU A 254 -9.39 5.08 -9.04
CA LEU A 254 -8.22 4.77 -8.23
C LEU A 254 -8.57 4.29 -6.81
N LEU A 255 -9.56 4.90 -6.16
CA LEU A 255 -10.02 4.50 -4.82
C LEU A 255 -10.66 3.10 -4.83
N PHE A 256 -11.36 2.75 -5.92
CA PHE A 256 -12.01 1.45 -6.06
C PHE A 256 -11.05 0.36 -6.56
N GLY A 257 -10.40 0.60 -7.70
CA GLY A 257 -9.63 -0.39 -8.45
C GLY A 257 -8.12 -0.19 -8.43
N GLY A 258 -7.62 0.97 -7.99
CA GLY A 258 -6.19 1.28 -8.03
C GLY A 258 -5.35 0.27 -7.23
N ILE A 259 -5.63 0.12 -5.93
CA ILE A 259 -4.93 -0.85 -5.08
C ILE A 259 -5.11 -2.29 -5.61
N PRO A 260 -6.32 -2.81 -5.89
CA PRO A 260 -6.48 -4.16 -6.45
C PRO A 260 -5.65 -4.45 -7.70
N ILE A 261 -5.59 -3.52 -8.65
CA ILE A 261 -4.83 -3.67 -9.90
C ILE A 261 -3.31 -3.63 -9.63
N VAL A 262 -2.85 -2.72 -8.78
CA VAL A 262 -1.44 -2.66 -8.34
C VAL A 262 -1.04 -3.96 -7.66
N LEU A 263 -1.84 -4.43 -6.69
CA LEU A 263 -1.59 -5.66 -5.95
C LEU A 263 -1.52 -6.87 -6.88
N ALA A 264 -2.43 -6.98 -7.86
CA ALA A 264 -2.38 -8.05 -8.85
C ALA A 264 -1.04 -8.07 -9.62
N GLY A 265 -0.54 -6.89 -10.03
CA GLY A 265 0.76 -6.78 -10.69
C GLY A 265 1.91 -7.20 -9.78
N VAL A 266 1.91 -6.71 -8.54
CA VAL A 266 2.92 -7.06 -7.55
C VAL A 266 2.95 -8.58 -7.27
N PHE A 267 1.79 -9.23 -7.13
CA PHE A 267 1.77 -10.68 -6.83
C PHE A 267 2.14 -11.56 -8.01
N ILE A 268 1.80 -11.17 -9.24
CA ILE A 268 2.26 -11.91 -10.42
C ILE A 268 3.79 -11.81 -10.52
N THR A 269 4.37 -10.61 -10.37
CA THR A 269 5.83 -10.43 -10.35
C THR A 269 6.48 -11.09 -9.13
N GLY A 270 5.80 -11.13 -7.98
CA GLY A 270 6.30 -11.79 -6.77
C GLY A 270 6.29 -13.30 -6.90
N GLY A 271 5.27 -13.86 -7.57
CA GLY A 271 5.14 -15.29 -7.82
C GLY A 271 6.26 -15.86 -8.66
N THR A 272 6.80 -15.11 -9.63
CA THR A 272 7.97 -15.53 -10.41
C THR A 272 9.29 -15.45 -9.67
N ARG A 273 9.33 -14.82 -8.49
CA ARG A 273 10.54 -14.75 -7.66
C ARG A 273 10.48 -15.70 -6.48
N LEU A 274 9.39 -16.47 -6.36
CA LEU A 274 9.11 -17.25 -5.17
C LEU A 274 10.12 -18.38 -5.01
N LEU A 275 10.43 -19.11 -6.09
CA LEU A 275 11.39 -20.22 -6.05
C LEU A 275 12.83 -19.74 -5.82
N ASP A 276 13.25 -18.71 -6.55
CA ASP A 276 14.58 -18.10 -6.40
C ASP A 276 14.81 -17.53 -5.00
N ALA A 277 13.79 -16.91 -4.40
CA ALA A 277 13.91 -16.34 -3.05
C ALA A 277 14.20 -17.40 -1.97
N PHE A 278 13.77 -18.64 -2.15
CA PHE A 278 14.08 -19.74 -1.22
C PHE A 278 15.55 -20.21 -1.30
N GLN A 279 16.27 -19.86 -2.37
CA GLN A 279 17.67 -20.25 -2.58
C GLN A 279 18.67 -19.22 -2.05
N LEU A 280 18.21 -18.01 -1.70
CA LEU A 280 19.07 -16.94 -1.23
C LEU A 280 19.48 -17.12 0.24
N ASP A 281 20.77 -16.93 0.51
CA ASP A 281 21.31 -16.96 1.87
C ASP A 281 20.64 -15.92 2.77
N GLY A 282 20.23 -16.31 3.98
CA GLY A 282 19.56 -15.44 4.95
C GLY A 282 18.06 -15.25 4.72
N MET A 283 17.53 -15.64 3.55
CA MET A 283 16.11 -15.45 3.26
C MET A 283 15.20 -16.35 4.11
N LEU A 284 15.67 -17.50 4.58
CA LEU A 284 14.91 -18.35 5.48
C LEU A 284 14.54 -17.61 6.79
N GLN A 285 15.48 -16.86 7.36
CA GLN A 285 15.24 -16.04 8.55
C GLN A 285 14.28 -14.89 8.24
N VAL A 286 14.49 -14.18 7.12
CA VAL A 286 13.62 -13.09 6.67
C VAL A 286 12.18 -13.57 6.49
N MET A 287 12.01 -14.73 5.85
CA MET A 287 10.71 -15.33 5.60
C MET A 287 10.04 -15.84 6.88
N SER A 288 10.80 -16.50 7.75
CA SER A 288 10.27 -17.05 9.00
C SER A 288 9.77 -15.94 9.91
N TYR A 289 10.57 -14.89 10.10
CA TYR A 289 10.14 -13.73 10.86
C TYR A 289 9.02 -12.98 10.15
N GLY A 290 9.07 -12.82 8.82
CA GLY A 290 7.98 -12.20 8.06
C GLY A 290 6.63 -12.89 8.29
N PHE A 291 6.60 -14.23 8.21
CA PHE A 291 5.39 -15.02 8.42
C PHE A 291 4.89 -14.97 9.88
N PHE A 292 5.75 -15.31 10.84
CA PHE A 292 5.33 -15.36 12.25
C PHE A 292 5.14 -13.97 12.85
N GLY A 293 5.96 -13.01 12.43
CA GLY A 293 5.82 -11.60 12.78
C GLY A 293 4.48 -11.05 12.35
N GLN A 294 3.96 -11.46 11.19
CA GLN A 294 2.61 -11.06 10.80
C GLN A 294 1.51 -11.67 11.65
N LEU A 295 1.63 -12.96 12.01
CA LEU A 295 0.72 -13.53 13.01
C LEU A 295 0.77 -12.73 14.32
N PHE A 296 1.97 -12.38 14.77
CA PHE A 296 2.19 -11.61 15.98
C PHE A 296 1.60 -10.20 15.88
N TRP A 297 2.12 -9.33 15.02
CA TRP A 297 1.75 -7.91 14.98
C TRP A 297 0.28 -7.69 14.63
N MET A 298 -0.29 -8.52 13.74
CA MET A 298 -1.70 -8.46 13.39
C MET A 298 -2.59 -8.97 14.53
N PHE A 299 -2.44 -10.23 14.93
CA PHE A 299 -3.40 -10.85 15.84
C PHE A 299 -3.18 -10.45 17.30
N VAL A 300 -1.97 -10.08 17.71
CA VAL A 300 -1.77 -9.43 19.02
C VAL A 300 -2.40 -8.04 19.02
N GLY A 301 -2.23 -7.25 17.96
CA GLY A 301 -2.89 -5.94 17.83
C GLY A 301 -4.42 -6.03 17.92
N ILE A 302 -5.04 -6.94 17.16
CA ILE A 302 -6.48 -7.21 17.23
C ILE A 302 -6.86 -7.74 18.63
N SER A 303 -6.06 -8.62 19.23
CA SER A 303 -6.31 -9.15 20.58
C SER A 303 -6.31 -8.03 21.62
N LEU A 304 -5.40 -7.06 21.52
CA LEU A 304 -5.38 -5.90 22.40
C LEU A 304 -6.68 -5.10 22.27
N LEU A 305 -7.12 -4.80 21.05
CA LEU A 305 -8.38 -4.08 20.82
C LEU A 305 -9.61 -4.85 21.36
N VAL A 306 -9.68 -6.15 21.11
CA VAL A 306 -10.83 -7.00 21.48
C VAL A 306 -10.88 -7.28 22.98
N PHE A 307 -9.76 -7.69 23.59
CA PHE A 307 -9.74 -8.15 24.98
C PHE A 307 -9.46 -7.02 25.97
N VAL A 308 -8.55 -6.11 25.65
CA VAL A 308 -8.16 -5.00 26.54
C VAL A 308 -8.99 -3.75 26.27
N GLY A 309 -9.10 -3.37 24.99
CA GLY A 309 -9.92 -2.24 24.53
C GLY A 309 -11.42 -2.50 24.60
N LYS A 310 -11.84 -3.77 24.76
CA LYS A 310 -13.24 -4.21 24.74
C LYS A 310 -14.01 -3.78 23.48
N SER A 311 -13.31 -3.56 22.37
CA SER A 311 -13.88 -3.19 21.08
C SER A 311 -13.84 -4.38 20.14
N ASN A 312 -14.96 -5.09 20.01
CA ASN A 312 -15.07 -6.27 19.16
C ASN A 312 -16.06 -6.03 18.02
N ASP A 313 -15.73 -5.07 17.17
CA ASP A 313 -16.50 -4.74 15.97
C ASP A 313 -15.55 -4.54 14.79
N VAL A 314 -15.87 -5.16 13.66
CA VAL A 314 -15.14 -5.05 12.40
C VAL A 314 -15.00 -3.60 11.93
N ASP A 315 -15.99 -2.75 12.19
CA ASP A 315 -15.99 -1.32 11.85
C ASP A 315 -14.95 -0.50 12.65
N ILE A 316 -14.42 -1.10 13.72
CA ILE A 316 -13.35 -0.55 14.56
C ILE A 316 -12.04 -1.26 14.24
N LEU A 317 -12.07 -2.60 14.22
CA LEU A 317 -10.88 -3.43 14.11
C LEU A 317 -10.22 -3.32 12.74
N ALA A 318 -10.98 -3.33 11.64
CA ALA A 318 -10.39 -3.25 10.31
C ALA A 318 -9.72 -1.89 10.04
N PRO A 319 -10.38 -0.73 10.27
CA PRO A 319 -9.72 0.57 10.15
C PRO A 319 -8.56 0.75 11.13
N GLY A 320 -8.70 0.27 12.37
CA GLY A 320 -7.65 0.34 13.38
C GLY A 320 -6.39 -0.44 12.99
N MET A 321 -6.54 -1.63 12.39
CA MET A 321 -5.41 -2.40 11.89
C MET A 321 -4.86 -1.88 10.55
N ALA A 322 -5.74 -1.38 9.67
CA ALA A 322 -5.31 -0.70 8.45
C ALA A 322 -4.41 0.51 8.77
N GLY A 323 -4.76 1.31 9.78
CA GLY A 323 -3.95 2.41 10.26
C GLY A 323 -2.70 1.98 11.04
N SER A 324 -2.90 1.19 12.10
CA SER A 324 -1.81 0.81 13.04
C SER A 324 -0.68 0.01 12.44
N LEU A 325 -0.92 -0.71 11.36
CA LEU A 325 0.14 -1.43 10.66
C LEU A 325 0.40 -0.83 9.27
N SER A 326 -0.29 0.26 8.90
CA SER A 326 -0.36 0.74 7.51
C SER A 326 -0.56 -0.41 6.53
N HIS A 327 -1.43 -1.35 6.92
CA HIS A 327 -1.46 -2.69 6.36
C HIS A 327 -2.10 -2.67 4.98
N SER A 328 -1.37 -3.16 3.99
CA SER A 328 -1.73 -2.96 2.59
C SER A 328 -3.04 -3.63 2.17
N GLY A 329 -3.23 -4.89 2.55
CA GLY A 329 -4.46 -5.63 2.27
C GLY A 329 -5.71 -5.02 2.92
N LEU A 330 -5.67 -4.77 4.24
CA LEU A 330 -6.79 -4.16 4.97
C LEU A 330 -7.10 -2.74 4.52
N THR A 331 -6.09 -1.96 4.17
CA THR A 331 -6.28 -0.63 3.57
C THR A 331 -7.08 -0.75 2.28
N GLY A 332 -6.64 -1.60 1.34
CA GLY A 332 -7.36 -1.85 0.09
C GLY A 332 -8.79 -2.34 0.32
N ALA A 333 -8.99 -3.28 1.25
CA ALA A 333 -10.31 -3.86 1.53
C ALA A 333 -11.25 -2.81 2.13
N CYS A 334 -10.76 -1.95 3.01
CA CYS A 334 -11.55 -0.85 3.56
C CYS A 334 -11.87 0.20 2.48
N THR A 335 -10.87 0.66 1.70
CA THR A 335 -11.08 1.71 0.69
C THR A 335 -11.98 1.25 -0.47
N ALA A 336 -11.90 -0.02 -0.83
CA ALA A 336 -12.78 -0.64 -1.83
C ALA A 336 -14.22 -0.85 -1.31
N GLY A 337 -14.43 -0.77 0.01
CA GLY A 337 -15.73 -0.98 0.65
C GLY A 337 -16.06 -2.44 0.96
N ASP A 338 -15.10 -3.36 0.83
CA ASP A 338 -15.31 -4.79 1.07
C ASP A 338 -15.67 -5.11 2.54
N ILE A 339 -15.27 -4.22 3.45
CA ILE A 339 -15.51 -4.36 4.91
C ILE A 339 -16.69 -3.49 5.37
N GLY A 340 -17.41 -2.85 4.44
CA GLY A 340 -18.56 -2.00 4.73
C GLY A 340 -18.26 -0.51 4.71
N GLU A 341 -19.33 0.30 4.70
CA GLU A 341 -19.22 1.76 4.50
C GLU A 341 -18.57 2.47 5.70
N VAL A 342 -18.82 2.02 6.94
CA VAL A 342 -18.20 2.62 8.13
C VAL A 342 -16.68 2.44 8.10
N ALA A 343 -16.21 1.23 7.74
CA ALA A 343 -14.78 0.96 7.61
C ALA A 343 -14.13 1.78 6.47
N LYS A 344 -14.82 1.89 5.33
CA LYS A 344 -14.42 2.75 4.20
C LYS A 344 -14.37 4.23 4.57
N GLU A 345 -15.25 4.67 5.47
CA GLU A 345 -15.25 6.02 6.00
C GLU A 345 -14.08 6.28 6.93
N ARG A 346 -13.81 5.37 7.87
CA ARG A 346 -12.79 5.53 8.91
C ARG A 346 -11.36 5.25 8.43
N ALA A 347 -11.15 4.31 7.51
CA ALA A 347 -9.79 3.86 7.13
C ALA A 347 -8.89 5.00 6.59
N PRO A 348 -9.34 5.90 5.71
CA PRO A 348 -8.48 6.99 5.25
C PRO A 348 -7.99 7.92 6.37
N ILE A 349 -8.81 8.14 7.42
CA ILE A 349 -8.40 8.89 8.62
C ILE A 349 -7.32 8.11 9.37
N MET A 350 -7.55 6.81 9.57
CA MET A 350 -6.63 5.93 10.31
C MET A 350 -5.29 5.73 9.61
N ILE A 351 -5.21 5.90 8.30
CA ILE A 351 -3.94 5.80 7.57
C ILE A 351 -3.19 7.14 7.57
N ASN A 352 -3.90 8.27 7.45
CA ASN A 352 -3.25 9.58 7.31
C ASN A 352 -2.60 10.09 8.60
N ILE A 353 -3.26 9.92 9.76
CA ILE A 353 -2.70 10.46 11.01
C ILE A 353 -1.40 9.74 11.41
N PRO A 354 -1.36 8.40 11.46
CA PRO A 354 -0.13 7.67 11.74
C PRO A 354 0.93 7.84 10.64
N PHE A 355 0.54 8.24 9.43
CA PHE A 355 1.49 8.64 8.41
C PHE A 355 2.39 9.81 8.83
N PHE A 356 1.88 10.78 9.58
CA PHE A 356 2.76 11.81 10.16
C PHE A 356 3.81 11.21 11.11
N GLY A 357 3.48 10.10 11.79
CA GLY A 357 4.42 9.31 12.58
C GLY A 357 5.57 8.72 11.75
N HIS A 358 5.36 8.50 10.45
CA HIS A 358 6.42 8.02 9.56
C HIS A 358 7.55 9.03 9.34
N LEU A 359 7.32 10.32 9.59
CA LEU A 359 8.39 11.32 9.59
C LEU A 359 9.50 10.87 10.55
N PHE A 360 9.14 10.44 11.76
CA PHE A 360 10.11 9.95 12.74
C PHE A 360 10.69 8.59 12.35
N VAL A 361 9.85 7.69 11.80
CA VAL A 361 10.25 6.36 11.33
C VAL A 361 11.35 6.47 10.26
N PHE A 362 11.06 7.16 9.17
CA PHE A 362 11.99 7.24 8.04
C PHE A 362 13.19 8.11 8.34
N THR A 363 13.08 9.14 9.17
CA THR A 363 14.27 9.88 9.59
C THR A 363 15.21 9.00 10.40
N ILE A 364 14.72 8.22 11.37
CA ILE A 364 15.59 7.32 12.16
C ILE A 364 16.18 6.21 11.26
N LEU A 365 15.38 5.63 10.37
CA LEU A 365 15.86 4.59 9.45
C LEU A 365 16.86 5.14 8.43
N ALA A 366 16.58 6.29 7.81
CA ALA A 366 17.49 6.93 6.86
C ALA A 366 18.83 7.27 7.51
N ILE A 367 18.84 7.87 8.71
CA ILE A 367 20.09 8.12 9.44
C ILE A 367 20.80 6.79 9.78
N SER A 368 20.06 5.74 10.12
CA SER A 368 20.64 4.42 10.39
C SER A 368 21.30 3.82 9.15
N VAL A 369 20.70 3.99 7.96
CA VAL A 369 21.29 3.58 6.68
C VAL A 369 22.54 4.41 6.38
N THR A 370 22.44 5.74 6.41
CA THR A 370 23.57 6.65 6.12
C THR A 370 24.77 6.34 7.02
N ARG A 371 24.56 6.10 8.32
CA ARG A 371 25.65 5.70 9.24
C ARG A 371 26.25 4.34 8.90
N SER A 372 25.43 3.39 8.45
CA SER A 372 25.87 2.05 8.09
C SER A 372 26.71 2.07 6.80
N VAL A 373 26.31 2.86 5.81
CA VAL A 373 26.96 2.95 4.49
C VAL A 373 28.17 3.88 4.49
N GLU A 374 28.06 5.09 5.04
CA GLU A 374 29.12 6.12 4.93
C GLU A 374 30.16 6.06 6.05
N MET A 375 29.76 5.69 7.26
CA MET A 375 30.63 5.78 8.45
C MET A 375 31.20 4.43 8.89
N GLY A 376 30.86 3.32 8.19
CA GLY A 376 31.26 1.96 8.57
C GLY A 376 30.78 1.51 9.96
N LEU A 377 29.89 2.30 10.59
CA LEU A 377 29.34 2.02 11.90
C LEU A 377 28.14 1.10 11.72
N LYS A 378 28.32 -0.18 12.01
CA LYS A 378 27.24 -1.17 11.94
C LYS A 378 26.12 -0.79 12.90
N GLY A 379 24.93 -0.50 12.37
CA GLY A 379 23.71 -0.78 13.10
C GLY A 379 22.61 0.27 13.07
N PHE A 380 21.43 -0.26 13.38
CA PHE A 380 20.21 0.48 13.67
C PHE A 380 20.38 1.40 14.89
N LEU A 381 19.80 2.60 14.83
CA LEU A 381 19.79 3.56 15.94
C LEU A 381 18.93 3.05 17.12
N LEU A 382 19.52 2.17 17.93
CA LEU A 382 18.82 1.44 18.99
C LEU A 382 18.24 2.35 20.08
N VAL A 383 19.00 3.33 20.58
CA VAL A 383 18.51 4.20 21.66
C VAL A 383 17.31 5.04 21.23
N PRO A 384 17.35 5.77 20.10
CA PRO A 384 16.16 6.43 19.56
C PRO A 384 15.00 5.46 19.32
N ALA A 385 15.27 4.27 18.78
CA ALA A 385 14.24 3.26 18.54
C ALA A 385 13.54 2.81 19.84
N LEU A 386 14.29 2.54 20.91
CA LEU A 386 13.74 2.15 22.21
C LEU A 386 12.87 3.26 22.83
N ILE A 387 13.27 4.52 22.70
CA ILE A 387 12.46 5.66 23.13
C ILE A 387 11.14 5.70 22.36
N VAL A 388 11.19 5.49 21.05
CA VAL A 388 9.99 5.46 20.20
C VAL A 388 9.08 4.27 20.54
N VAL A 389 9.65 3.09 20.82
CA VAL A 389 8.87 1.93 21.29
C VAL A 389 8.18 2.23 22.62
N ALA A 390 8.89 2.83 23.59
CA ALA A 390 8.32 3.19 24.87
C ALA A 390 7.17 4.20 24.72
N LEU A 391 7.34 5.21 23.86
CA LEU A 391 6.28 6.17 23.51
C LEU A 391 5.09 5.47 22.85
N GLY A 392 5.36 4.56 21.90
CA GLY A 392 4.35 3.75 21.24
C GLY A 392 3.51 2.95 22.23
N ILE A 393 4.15 2.25 23.18
CA ILE A 393 3.48 1.49 24.25
C ILE A 393 2.59 2.41 25.09
N ALA A 394 3.08 3.59 25.48
CA ALA A 394 2.30 4.55 26.26
C ALA A 394 1.05 5.03 25.50
N LEU A 395 1.19 5.34 24.21
CA LEU A 395 0.08 5.74 23.35
C LEU A 395 -0.93 4.60 23.15
N THR A 396 -0.47 3.38 22.89
CA THR A 396 -1.32 2.19 22.78
C THR A 396 -2.08 1.95 24.08
N TYR A 397 -1.44 2.09 25.24
CA TYR A 397 -2.10 1.94 26.54
C TYR A 397 -3.24 2.97 26.71
N TRP A 398 -3.00 4.24 26.39
CA TRP A 398 -4.04 5.29 26.44
C TRP A 398 -5.15 5.07 25.41
N ALA A 399 -4.80 4.57 24.23
CA ALA A 399 -5.76 4.21 23.21
C ALA A 399 -6.74 3.14 23.70
N LEU A 400 -6.21 2.04 24.26
CA LEU A 400 -7.01 0.94 24.80
C LEU A 400 -7.88 1.39 25.96
N ARG A 401 -7.37 2.26 26.84
CA ARG A 401 -8.16 2.86 27.93
C ARG A 401 -9.31 3.71 27.38
N THR A 402 -9.05 4.51 26.35
CA THR A 402 -10.04 5.37 25.71
C THR A 402 -11.14 4.53 25.06
N LEU A 403 -10.76 3.55 24.24
CA LEU A 403 -11.68 2.62 23.57
C LEU A 403 -12.56 1.85 24.56
N ARG A 404 -11.98 1.37 25.66
CA ARG A 404 -12.72 0.68 26.73
C ARG A 404 -13.81 1.55 27.37
N SER A 405 -13.62 2.87 27.35
CA SER A 405 -14.57 3.86 27.91
C SER A 405 -15.48 4.51 26.85
N ALA A 406 -15.35 4.13 25.57
CA ALA A 406 -16.06 4.78 24.48
C ALA A 406 -17.57 4.48 24.50
N ASN A 407 -17.98 3.29 24.93
CA ASN A 407 -19.39 2.88 25.06
C ASN A 407 -20.25 3.20 23.81
N GLY A 408 -19.71 3.00 22.60
CA GLY A 408 -20.42 3.29 21.33
C GLY A 408 -20.43 4.77 20.93
N VAL A 409 -19.74 5.65 21.66
CA VAL A 409 -19.62 7.07 21.27
C VAL A 409 -18.58 7.21 20.17
N GLU A 410 -19.05 7.41 18.94
CA GLU A 410 -18.23 7.47 17.72
C GLU A 410 -16.99 8.37 17.84
N ARG A 411 -17.13 9.59 18.36
CA ARG A 411 -15.99 10.51 18.51
C ARG A 411 -14.89 9.92 19.41
N LYS A 412 -15.26 9.23 20.49
CA LYS A 412 -14.30 8.58 21.40
C LYS A 412 -13.67 7.36 20.74
N GLU A 413 -14.43 6.60 19.96
CA GLU A 413 -13.91 5.48 19.18
C GLU A 413 -12.88 5.93 18.16
N ILE A 414 -13.19 6.96 17.36
CA ILE A 414 -12.27 7.52 16.37
C ILE A 414 -10.99 8.02 17.05
N MET A 415 -11.10 8.76 18.16
CA MET A 415 -9.92 9.23 18.91
C MET A 415 -9.09 8.07 19.47
N GLY A 416 -9.74 7.07 20.07
CA GLY A 416 -9.08 5.88 20.57
C GLY A 416 -8.37 5.11 19.47
N LEU A 417 -9.02 4.96 18.31
CA LEU A 417 -8.43 4.30 17.13
C LEU A 417 -7.24 5.06 16.56
N ILE A 418 -7.26 6.39 16.58
CA ILE A 418 -6.12 7.19 16.13
C ILE A 418 -4.92 6.99 17.05
N LEU A 419 -5.13 7.08 18.36
CA LEU A 419 -4.07 6.83 19.33
C LEU A 419 -3.54 5.40 19.21
N PHE A 420 -4.43 4.42 18.98
CA PHE A 420 -4.02 3.03 18.76
C PHE A 420 -3.20 2.92 17.47
N SER A 421 -3.66 3.57 16.40
CA SER A 421 -2.99 3.53 15.10
C SER A 421 -1.59 4.14 15.17
N ILE A 422 -1.42 5.28 15.83
CA ILE A 422 -0.08 5.85 16.03
C ILE A 422 0.75 4.96 16.96
N GLY A 423 0.21 4.62 18.15
CA GLY A 423 0.97 3.92 19.19
C GLY A 423 1.43 2.53 18.75
N TRP A 424 0.49 1.71 18.27
CA TRP A 424 0.80 0.34 17.86
C TRP A 424 1.70 0.30 16.62
N GLN A 425 1.59 1.28 15.72
CA GLN A 425 2.50 1.38 14.59
C GLN A 425 3.94 1.64 15.03
N LEU A 426 4.14 2.58 15.96
CA LEU A 426 5.48 2.85 16.50
C LEU A 426 6.06 1.61 17.17
N VAL A 427 5.25 0.87 17.93
CA VAL A 427 5.67 -0.40 18.55
C VAL A 427 5.99 -1.47 17.49
N ALA A 428 5.13 -1.64 16.49
CA ALA A 428 5.31 -2.68 15.49
C ALA A 428 6.52 -2.43 14.58
N VAL A 429 6.68 -1.20 14.11
CA VAL A 429 7.81 -0.81 13.27
C VAL A 429 9.11 -0.87 14.09
N PHE A 430 9.24 -0.06 15.13
CA PHE A 430 10.53 0.03 15.86
C PHE A 430 10.79 -1.18 16.74
N GLY A 431 9.76 -1.76 17.35
CA GLY A 431 9.89 -3.00 18.12
C GLY A 431 10.33 -4.15 17.24
N GLY A 432 9.80 -4.26 16.02
CA GLY A 432 10.25 -5.26 15.06
C GLY A 432 11.71 -5.09 14.65
N PHE A 433 12.14 -3.87 14.31
CA PHE A 433 13.55 -3.60 14.03
C PHE A 433 14.46 -3.85 15.25
N THR A 434 14.03 -3.49 16.46
CA THR A 434 14.77 -3.75 17.70
C THR A 434 14.93 -5.25 17.94
N LEU A 435 13.87 -6.04 17.79
CA LEU A 435 13.92 -7.49 17.96
C LEU A 435 14.91 -8.13 16.97
N LEU A 436 14.81 -7.75 15.69
CA LEU A 436 15.67 -8.26 14.63
C LEU A 436 17.14 -7.82 14.78
N TYR A 437 17.37 -6.59 15.26
CA TYR A 437 18.71 -6.09 15.58
C TYR A 437 19.36 -6.92 16.69
N PHE A 438 18.63 -7.25 17.75
CA PHE A 438 19.15 -8.10 18.82
C PHE A 438 19.36 -9.56 18.40
N ALA A 439 18.59 -10.04 17.41
CA ALA A 439 18.82 -11.34 16.77
C ALA A 439 20.02 -11.32 15.78
N GLY A 440 20.67 -10.18 15.58
CA GLY A 440 21.88 -10.07 14.74
C GLY A 440 21.61 -9.92 13.24
N MET A 441 20.36 -9.66 12.83
CA MET A 441 20.01 -9.46 11.42
C MET A 441 20.53 -8.10 10.92
N ASP A 442 21.08 -8.06 9.70
CA ASP A 442 21.50 -6.80 9.07
C ASP A 442 20.30 -5.90 8.76
N LEU A 443 20.54 -4.60 8.57
CA LEU A 443 19.46 -3.62 8.47
C LEU A 443 18.60 -3.80 7.21
N GLU A 444 19.17 -4.26 6.10
CA GLU A 444 18.40 -4.52 4.86
C GLU A 444 17.50 -5.74 5.06
N SER A 445 18.06 -6.87 5.50
CA SER A 445 17.28 -8.07 5.86
C SER A 445 16.21 -7.77 6.91
N ALA A 446 16.54 -6.97 7.93
CA ALA A 446 15.60 -6.59 8.97
C ALA A 446 14.47 -5.71 8.42
N ALA A 447 14.78 -4.81 7.49
CA ALA A 447 13.77 -4.00 6.80
C ALA A 447 12.84 -4.88 5.96
N MET A 448 13.38 -5.85 5.21
CA MET A 448 12.57 -6.80 4.45
C MET A 448 11.68 -7.65 5.36
N ALA A 449 12.27 -8.25 6.39
CA ALA A 449 11.59 -9.14 7.34
C ALA A 449 10.47 -8.39 8.08
N ASN A 450 10.78 -7.19 8.58
CA ASN A 450 9.81 -6.39 9.31
C ASN A 450 8.73 -5.82 8.38
N SER A 451 9.11 -5.29 7.20
CA SER A 451 8.14 -4.83 6.19
C SER A 451 7.12 -5.93 5.85
N SER A 452 7.60 -7.17 5.71
CA SER A 452 6.76 -8.34 5.52
C SER A 452 5.90 -8.63 6.76
N ALA A 453 6.51 -8.69 7.94
CA ALA A 453 5.84 -8.98 9.20
C ALA A 453 4.68 -8.01 9.53
N ILE A 454 4.69 -6.77 9.04
CA ILE A 454 3.59 -5.84 9.28
C ILE A 454 2.77 -5.50 8.03
N SER A 455 3.16 -5.99 6.85
CA SER A 455 2.57 -5.65 5.54
C SER A 455 2.44 -4.13 5.32
N HIS A 456 3.47 -3.40 5.72
CA HIS A 456 3.38 -1.95 5.94
C HIS A 456 3.75 -1.16 4.69
N PHE A 457 2.78 -0.45 4.10
CA PHE A 457 2.94 0.30 2.85
C PHE A 457 4.14 1.25 2.85
N GLY A 458 4.39 1.93 3.96
CA GLY A 458 5.52 2.86 4.05
C GLY A 458 6.87 2.16 3.93
N LEU A 459 7.05 1.01 4.58
CA LEU A 459 8.33 0.29 4.56
C LEU A 459 8.53 -0.38 3.20
N PHE A 460 7.46 -0.94 2.65
CA PHE A 460 7.43 -1.44 1.28
C PHE A 460 7.88 -0.37 0.28
N ALA A 461 7.28 0.82 0.34
CA ALA A 461 7.62 1.89 -0.58
C ALA A 461 9.03 2.48 -0.35
N ALA A 462 9.53 2.46 0.88
CA ALA A 462 10.91 2.86 1.17
C ALA A 462 11.92 1.85 0.61
N ILE A 463 11.64 0.54 0.70
CA ILE A 463 12.44 -0.49 0.03
C ILE A 463 12.32 -0.32 -1.49
N GLN A 464 11.12 -0.18 -2.04
CA GLN A 464 10.89 0.04 -3.48
C GLN A 464 11.62 1.28 -4.00
N GLY A 465 11.73 2.33 -3.18
CA GLY A 465 12.46 3.56 -3.47
C GLY A 465 13.97 3.48 -3.27
N GLY A 466 14.53 2.32 -2.97
CA GLY A 466 15.97 2.10 -2.85
C GLY A 466 16.59 2.56 -1.52
N MET A 467 15.79 2.87 -0.49
CA MET A 467 16.33 3.43 0.77
C MET A 467 17.35 2.51 1.47
N PHE A 468 17.25 1.20 1.28
CA PHE A 468 18.17 0.22 1.87
C PHE A 468 19.12 -0.41 0.82
N GLU A 469 18.95 -0.06 -0.46
CA GLU A 469 19.77 -0.54 -1.56
C GLU A 469 21.19 -0.02 -1.34
N THR A 470 22.15 -0.91 -1.02
CA THR A 470 23.58 -0.70 -0.67
C THR A 470 23.99 -1.15 0.73
N VAL A 471 23.05 -1.52 1.61
CA VAL A 471 23.39 -2.01 2.96
C VAL A 471 23.90 -3.45 2.93
N ASN A 472 23.30 -4.30 2.09
CA ASN A 472 23.72 -5.68 1.86
C ASN A 472 24.29 -5.83 0.44
N THR A 473 25.44 -6.50 0.33
CA THR A 473 26.11 -6.75 -0.95
C THR A 473 25.67 -8.05 -1.62
N SER A 474 24.97 -8.94 -0.91
CA SER A 474 24.63 -10.28 -1.36
C SER A 474 23.35 -10.34 -2.20
N PHE A 475 22.43 -9.39 -2.02
CA PHE A 475 21.20 -9.30 -2.82
C PHE A 475 20.65 -7.86 -2.83
N SER A 476 19.74 -7.57 -3.77
CA SER A 476 19.01 -6.30 -3.81
C SER A 476 17.60 -6.47 -3.25
N SER A 477 17.29 -5.79 -2.15
CA SER A 477 15.93 -5.75 -1.59
C SER A 477 14.91 -5.15 -2.55
N VAL A 478 15.32 -4.23 -3.44
CA VAL A 478 14.47 -3.68 -4.50
C VAL A 478 14.06 -4.77 -5.49
N GLY A 479 14.99 -5.64 -5.86
CA GLY A 479 14.71 -6.79 -6.73
C GLY A 479 13.74 -7.78 -6.08
N LEU A 480 13.82 -7.96 -4.76
CA LEU A 480 12.97 -8.89 -4.01
C LEU A 480 11.66 -8.27 -3.53
N ILE A 481 11.38 -7.01 -3.87
CA ILE A 481 10.26 -6.26 -3.29
C ILE A 481 8.90 -6.93 -3.53
N SER A 482 8.68 -7.43 -4.74
CA SER A 482 7.45 -8.14 -5.08
C SER A 482 7.27 -9.44 -4.30
N PHE A 483 8.39 -10.09 -3.94
CA PHE A 483 8.40 -11.27 -3.10
C PHE A 483 8.17 -10.92 -1.62
N ILE A 484 8.92 -9.96 -1.08
CA ILE A 484 8.77 -9.44 0.31
C ILE A 484 7.33 -9.03 0.56
N PHE A 485 6.71 -8.41 -0.45
CA PHE A 485 5.33 -7.98 -0.37
C PHE A 485 4.34 -9.11 -0.57
N ALA A 486 4.70 -10.22 -1.21
CA ALA A 486 3.81 -11.37 -1.32
C ALA A 486 3.81 -12.26 -0.08
N MET A 487 4.93 -12.33 0.64
CA MET A 487 5.09 -13.13 1.88
C MET A 487 4.02 -12.90 2.96
N PRO A 488 3.61 -11.66 3.28
CA PRO A 488 2.57 -11.41 4.25
C PRO A 488 1.24 -12.05 3.84
N PHE A 489 1.05 -12.25 2.55
CA PHE A 489 -0.21 -12.74 2.04
C PHE A 489 -0.42 -14.25 2.21
N LEU A 490 0.58 -14.97 2.73
CA LEU A 490 0.38 -16.33 3.28
C LEU A 490 -0.59 -16.34 4.48
N ILE A 491 -0.64 -15.26 5.27
CA ILE A 491 -1.51 -15.12 6.45
C ILE A 491 -2.83 -14.38 6.13
N HIS A 492 -2.90 -13.66 5.01
CA HIS A 492 -4.12 -12.93 4.63
C HIS A 492 -5.37 -13.81 4.49
N PRO A 493 -5.30 -15.10 4.06
CA PRO A 493 -6.41 -16.04 4.18
C PRO A 493 -6.98 -16.16 5.58
N LEU A 494 -6.13 -16.15 6.60
CA LEU A 494 -6.56 -16.20 7.99
C LEU A 494 -7.18 -14.87 8.43
N VAL A 495 -6.53 -13.75 8.08
CA VAL A 495 -6.99 -12.39 8.43
C VAL A 495 -8.35 -12.10 7.80
N PHE A 496 -8.44 -12.17 6.47
CA PHE A 496 -9.70 -11.92 5.75
C PHE A 496 -10.72 -13.03 5.97
N GLY A 497 -10.27 -14.26 6.22
CA GLY A 497 -11.12 -15.35 6.69
C GLY A 497 -11.86 -14.98 7.98
N MET A 498 -11.13 -14.45 8.96
CA MET A 498 -11.70 -14.00 10.23
C MET A 498 -12.59 -12.77 10.08
N PHE A 499 -12.19 -11.78 9.28
CA PHE A 499 -13.02 -10.61 9.02
C PHE A 499 -14.30 -10.96 8.28
N GLY A 500 -14.25 -11.82 7.26
CA GLY A 500 -15.47 -12.31 6.58
C GLY A 500 -16.37 -13.10 7.53
N LYS A 501 -15.80 -13.91 8.42
CA LYS A 501 -16.59 -14.58 9.48
C LYS A 501 -17.19 -13.58 10.47
N ALA A 502 -16.49 -12.52 10.84
CA ALA A 502 -17.01 -11.46 11.70
C ALA A 502 -18.16 -10.70 11.02
N MET A 503 -18.02 -10.37 9.74
CA MET A 503 -19.04 -9.71 8.93
C MET A 503 -20.33 -10.55 8.84
N THR A 504 -20.22 -11.90 8.83
CA THR A 504 -21.39 -12.80 8.87
C THR A 504 -21.98 -12.97 10.27
N ASN A 505 -21.23 -12.61 11.33
CA ASN A 505 -21.59 -12.76 12.73
C ASN A 505 -21.81 -11.41 13.43
N GLY A 506 -22.56 -10.51 12.78
CA GLY A 506 -22.92 -9.20 13.35
C GLY A 506 -21.70 -8.33 13.73
N GLY A 507 -20.63 -8.41 12.94
CA GLY A 507 -19.41 -7.61 13.11
C GLY A 507 -18.41 -8.15 14.15
N LYS A 508 -18.75 -9.22 14.89
CA LYS A 508 -17.94 -9.69 16.03
C LYS A 508 -16.88 -10.71 15.61
N MET A 509 -15.63 -10.46 15.97
CA MET A 509 -14.52 -11.37 15.71
C MET A 509 -14.64 -12.68 16.52
N PRO A 510 -14.20 -13.82 15.94
CA PRO A 510 -14.15 -15.10 16.63
C PRO A 510 -13.00 -15.11 17.68
N LYS A 511 -13.33 -14.78 18.93
CA LYS A 511 -12.35 -14.60 20.02
C LYS A 511 -11.39 -15.79 20.23
N LYS A 512 -11.89 -17.03 20.12
CA LYS A 512 -11.04 -18.23 20.32
C LYS A 512 -9.99 -18.37 19.22
N ALA A 513 -10.40 -18.25 17.95
CA ALA A 513 -9.49 -18.30 16.81
C ALA A 513 -8.46 -17.17 16.87
N LEU A 514 -8.91 -15.96 17.20
CA LEU A 514 -8.04 -14.80 17.42
C LEU A 514 -6.96 -15.07 18.48
N ALA A 515 -7.34 -15.60 19.65
CA ALA A 515 -6.39 -15.90 20.72
C ALA A 515 -5.37 -16.97 20.31
N ILE A 516 -5.80 -18.02 19.61
CA ILE A 516 -4.91 -19.07 19.10
C ILE A 516 -3.88 -18.47 18.15
N LEU A 517 -4.30 -17.66 17.17
CA LEU A 517 -3.39 -17.05 16.21
C LEU A 517 -2.41 -16.06 16.86
N ALA A 518 -2.87 -15.31 17.86
CA ALA A 518 -1.98 -14.42 18.63
C ALA A 518 -0.90 -15.21 19.39
N ILE A 519 -1.28 -16.33 20.04
CA ILE A 519 -0.33 -17.21 20.74
C ILE A 519 0.66 -17.83 19.76
N LEU A 520 0.19 -18.34 18.61
CA LEU A 520 1.05 -18.88 17.56
C LEU A 520 2.00 -17.82 17.01
N GLY A 521 1.56 -16.58 16.86
CA GLY A 521 2.42 -15.45 16.49
C GLY A 521 3.53 -15.20 17.52
N ILE A 522 3.19 -15.16 18.82
CA ILE A 522 4.18 -14.98 19.90
C ILE A 522 5.22 -16.10 19.88
N LEU A 523 4.77 -17.36 19.84
CA LEU A 523 5.65 -18.52 19.83
C LEU A 523 6.51 -18.57 18.56
N GLY A 524 5.92 -18.23 17.41
CA GLY A 524 6.59 -18.21 16.13
C GLY A 524 7.67 -17.14 16.03
N VAL A 525 7.41 -15.92 16.54
CA VAL A 525 8.42 -14.86 16.62
C VAL A 525 9.55 -15.28 17.57
N ALA A 526 9.23 -15.85 18.73
CA ALA A 526 10.25 -16.34 19.65
C ALA A 526 11.11 -17.45 19.00
N PHE A 527 10.49 -18.39 18.30
CA PHE A 527 11.19 -19.43 17.54
C PHE A 527 12.10 -18.81 16.48
N SER A 528 11.59 -17.87 15.69
CA SER A 528 12.34 -17.22 14.62
C SER A 528 13.49 -16.33 15.09
N LEU A 529 13.48 -15.84 16.33
CA LEU A 529 14.54 -14.97 16.86
C LEU A 529 15.59 -15.73 17.68
N ILE A 530 15.22 -16.87 18.26
CA ILE A 530 16.08 -17.62 19.20
C ILE A 530 16.73 -18.84 18.54
N ILE A 531 16.00 -19.49 17.61
CA ILE A 531 16.40 -20.79 17.05
C ILE A 531 16.89 -20.65 15.60
N LEU A 532 16.25 -19.79 14.82
CA LEU A 532 16.60 -19.50 13.42
C LEU A 532 17.50 -18.26 13.33
#